data_AF-A0A409V663-F1
#
_entry.id   AF-A0A409V663-F1
#
_cell.length_a   1.000
_cell.length_b   1.000
_cell.length_c   1.000
_cell.angle_alpha   90.00
_cell.angle_beta   90.00
_cell.angle_gamma   90.00
#
_symmetry.space_group_name_H-M   'P 1'
#
loop_
_entity.id
_entity.type
_entity.pdbx_description
1 polymer ?
#
loop_
_entity_poly.entity_id
_entity_poly.type
_entity_poly.pdbx_seq_one_letter_code
_entity_poly.pdbx_strand_id
1 'polypeptide(L)'
;NYPRYTSFSERVYYDPCPHSRYQPWPIKSYEITECEVVKSLCTGIGQVQCSGGSITNDATCSCDYKNGYVMTGPDKCCSPAGNDDCFCKYHSCQSDLQELDSDYNCVDKCNPGYYRPLGRNSCEDIQNS
;
A
#
# COMPACT_ATOMS: atom_id res chain seq x y z
N ASN A 1 21.71 31.17 -27.43
CA ASN A 1 23.02 31.42 -26.80
C ASN A 1 23.26 30.39 -25.71
N TYR A 2 24.28 29.55 -25.89
CA TYR A 2 24.89 28.70 -24.87
C TYR A 2 25.64 29.56 -23.82
N PRO A 3 26.18 28.97 -22.73
CA PRO A 3 25.59 28.76 -21.40
C PRO A 3 26.04 29.84 -20.39
N ARG A 4 25.43 29.88 -19.20
CA ARG A 4 26.04 30.52 -18.01
C ARG A 4 26.18 29.48 -16.91
N TYR A 5 27.42 29.05 -16.68
CA TYR A 5 27.81 28.33 -15.48
C TYR A 5 27.95 29.35 -14.35
N THR A 6 27.08 29.28 -13.36
CA THR A 6 27.32 29.88 -12.04
C THR A 6 27.82 28.79 -11.12
N SER A 7 29.13 28.81 -10.91
CA SER A 7 29.87 28.08 -9.88
C SER A 7 29.24 28.23 -8.49
N PHE A 8 29.32 27.18 -7.67
CA PHE A 8 28.94 27.09 -6.25
C PHE A 8 27.45 26.85 -5.91
N SER A 9 26.93 25.68 -6.27
CA SER A 9 26.39 24.72 -5.28
C SER A 9 26.14 23.38 -5.97
N GLU A 10 26.89 22.33 -5.61
CA GLU A 10 26.62 20.96 -6.06
C GLU A 10 25.43 20.37 -5.31
N ARG A 11 24.35 21.14 -5.15
CA ARG A 11 23.07 20.56 -4.74
C ARG A 11 22.40 20.08 -6.01
N VAL A 12 22.58 18.80 -6.29
CA VAL A 12 21.68 18.07 -7.19
C VAL A 12 20.28 18.25 -6.61
N TYR A 13 19.47 19.09 -7.26
CA TYR A 13 18.05 19.19 -6.95
C TYR A 13 17.40 17.93 -7.50
N TYR A 14 17.15 16.97 -6.62
CA TYR A 14 16.32 15.83 -6.93
C TYR A 14 14.87 16.29 -6.91
N ASP A 15 14.31 16.56 -8.08
CA ASP A 15 12.86 16.69 -8.18
C ASP A 15 12.22 15.36 -7.75
N PRO A 16 11.30 15.37 -6.77
CA PRO A 16 10.67 14.15 -6.31
C PRO A 16 9.86 13.51 -7.44
N CYS A 17 9.85 12.18 -7.48
CA CYS A 17 9.05 11.46 -8.46
C CYS A 17 7.58 11.89 -8.43
N PRO A 18 6.90 11.96 -9.59
CA PRO A 18 5.45 12.04 -9.63
C PRO A 18 4.85 10.92 -8.78
N HIS A 19 3.74 11.18 -8.08
CA HIS A 19 3.12 10.21 -7.16
C HIS A 19 2.88 8.83 -7.78
N SER A 20 2.60 8.78 -9.08
CA SER A 20 2.32 7.57 -9.86
C SER A 20 3.56 6.83 -10.38
N ARG A 21 4.78 7.29 -10.07
CA ARG A 21 6.03 6.74 -10.59
C ARG A 21 7.07 6.56 -9.50
N TYR A 22 8.02 5.67 -9.74
CA TYR A 22 9.17 5.44 -8.86
C TYR A 22 10.42 5.07 -9.66
N GLN A 23 11.58 5.21 -9.03
CA GLN A 23 12.90 4.89 -9.57
C GLN A 23 13.59 3.88 -8.64
N PRO A 24 13.56 2.57 -8.96
CA PRO A 24 14.14 1.54 -8.09
C PRO A 24 15.68 1.55 -8.06
N TRP A 25 16.31 2.18 -9.06
CA TRP A 25 17.77 2.19 -9.20
C TRP A 25 18.38 3.51 -8.71
N PRO A 26 19.60 3.48 -8.15
CA PRO A 26 20.30 4.70 -7.77
C PRO A 26 20.58 5.58 -8.99
N ILE A 27 20.34 6.88 -8.83
CA ILE A 27 20.53 7.88 -9.89
C ILE A 27 22.02 7.98 -10.21
N LYS A 28 22.39 7.67 -11.47
CA LYS A 28 23.73 7.97 -11.97
C LYS A 28 23.78 9.48 -12.24
N SER A 29 24.81 10.13 -11.71
CA SER A 29 24.90 11.55 -11.39
C SER A 29 24.84 12.56 -12.56
N TYR A 30 24.28 12.21 -13.71
CA TYR A 30 24.26 13.04 -14.93
C TYR A 30 22.98 12.90 -15.77
N GLU A 31 22.04 12.04 -15.39
CA GLU A 31 20.80 11.80 -16.13
C GLU A 31 19.61 12.50 -15.47
N ILE A 32 18.72 13.06 -16.30
CA ILE A 32 17.48 13.71 -15.88
C ILE A 32 16.68 12.71 -15.03
N THR A 33 16.10 13.19 -13.93
CA THR A 33 15.27 12.45 -12.96
C THR A 33 13.97 11.96 -13.61
N GLU A 34 14.05 11.09 -14.61
CA GLU A 34 12.87 10.41 -15.12
C GLU A 34 12.58 9.26 -14.17
N CYS A 35 11.46 9.33 -13.46
CA CYS A 35 10.98 8.18 -12.70
C CYS A 35 10.43 7.18 -13.72
N GLU A 36 11.25 6.18 -14.02
CA GLU A 36 11.09 5.32 -15.19
C GLU A 36 9.89 4.39 -15.05
N VAL A 37 9.59 3.97 -13.81
CA VAL A 37 8.61 2.91 -13.55
C VAL A 37 7.30 3.51 -13.08
N VAL A 38 6.20 3.11 -13.72
CA VAL A 38 4.83 3.42 -13.27
C VAL A 38 4.49 2.52 -12.10
N LYS A 39 3.95 3.10 -11.04
CA LYS A 39 3.48 2.33 -9.89
C LYS A 39 2.28 1.47 -10.28
N SER A 40 2.31 0.24 -9.82
CA SER A 40 1.26 -0.73 -10.00
C SER A 40 0.00 -0.35 -9.21
N LEU A 41 -1.16 -0.78 -9.70
CA LEU A 41 -2.46 -0.54 -9.07
C LEU A 41 -2.99 -1.83 -8.43
N CYS A 42 -3.69 -1.69 -7.31
CA CYS A 42 -4.41 -2.80 -6.68
C CYS A 42 -5.74 -3.02 -7.39
N THR A 43 -5.75 -3.81 -8.47
CA THR A 43 -6.93 -4.03 -9.33
C THR A 43 -7.55 -5.41 -9.17
N GLY A 44 -6.94 -6.31 -8.40
CA GLY A 44 -7.51 -7.63 -8.12
C GLY A 44 -8.82 -7.54 -7.35
N ILE A 45 -9.69 -8.53 -7.54
CA ILE A 45 -10.97 -8.60 -6.81
C ILE A 45 -10.69 -8.64 -5.31
N GLY A 46 -11.31 -7.75 -4.55
CA GLY A 46 -11.13 -7.67 -3.09
C GLY A 46 -9.76 -7.15 -2.65
N GLN A 47 -8.93 -6.63 -3.56
CA GLN A 47 -7.69 -5.95 -3.21
C GLN A 47 -7.93 -4.48 -2.85
N VAL A 48 -7.20 -3.99 -1.87
CA VAL A 48 -7.13 -2.59 -1.47
C VAL A 48 -5.67 -2.15 -1.36
N GLN A 49 -5.43 -0.85 -1.53
CA GLN A 49 -4.09 -0.29 -1.44
C GLN A 49 -3.66 -0.18 0.02
N CYS A 50 -2.58 -0.88 0.37
CA CYS A 50 -1.94 -0.78 1.68
C CYS A 50 -0.95 0.41 1.72
N SER A 51 -0.15 0.57 0.65
CA SER A 51 0.79 1.69 0.50
C SER A 51 0.80 2.16 -0.95
N GLY A 52 0.90 3.48 -1.15
CA GLY A 52 1.13 4.08 -2.47
C GLY A 52 2.59 4.03 -2.95
N GLY A 53 3.43 3.24 -2.28
CA GLY A 53 4.84 3.13 -2.60
C GLY A 53 5.61 4.39 -2.23
N SER A 54 6.87 4.45 -2.67
CA SER A 54 7.76 5.58 -2.41
C SER A 54 8.41 6.06 -3.71
N ILE A 55 9.44 6.91 -3.61
CA ILE A 55 10.26 7.28 -4.76
C ILE A 55 11.11 6.10 -5.27
N THR A 56 11.32 5.06 -4.46
CA THR A 56 12.17 3.90 -4.81
C THR A 56 11.41 2.58 -4.86
N ASN A 57 10.17 2.55 -4.36
CA ASN A 57 9.41 1.32 -4.19
C ASN A 57 8.04 1.45 -4.85
N ASP A 58 7.55 0.34 -5.40
CA ASP A 58 6.20 0.23 -5.93
C ASP A 58 5.13 0.30 -4.81
N ALA A 59 3.87 0.46 -5.22
CA ALA A 59 2.72 0.30 -4.36
C ALA A 59 2.57 -1.15 -3.87
N THR A 60 1.96 -1.31 -2.69
CA THR A 60 1.63 -2.62 -2.11
C THR A 60 0.15 -2.73 -1.87
N CYS A 61 -0.38 -3.94 -2.07
CA CYS A 61 -1.78 -4.28 -1.92
C CYS A 61 -2.00 -5.26 -0.76
N SER A 62 -3.21 -5.23 -0.20
CA SER A 62 -3.71 -6.22 0.76
C SER A 62 -5.13 -6.62 0.38
N CYS A 63 -5.65 -7.70 0.98
CA CYS A 63 -7.05 -8.05 0.80
C CYS A 63 -7.95 -7.30 1.78
N ASP A 64 -9.12 -6.89 1.30
CA ASP A 64 -10.14 -6.17 2.05
C ASP A 64 -10.89 -7.11 3.01
N TYR A 65 -10.26 -7.40 4.14
CA TYR A 65 -10.83 -8.25 5.17
C TYR A 65 -12.14 -7.71 5.74
N LYS A 66 -12.37 -6.39 5.71
CA LYS A 66 -13.63 -5.79 6.15
C LYS A 66 -14.81 -6.22 5.28
N ASN A 67 -14.54 -6.49 4.01
CA ASN A 67 -15.51 -7.04 3.06
C ASN A 67 -15.37 -8.57 2.89
N GLY A 68 -14.74 -9.25 3.85
CA GLY A 68 -14.64 -10.70 3.84
C GLY A 68 -13.51 -11.26 2.98
N TYR A 69 -12.57 -10.45 2.49
CA TYR A 69 -11.49 -10.95 1.64
C TYR A 69 -10.22 -11.27 2.42
N VAL A 70 -9.76 -12.51 2.30
CA VAL A 70 -8.52 -13.00 2.91
C VAL A 70 -7.46 -13.25 1.84
N MET A 71 -6.20 -12.95 2.18
CA MET A 71 -5.09 -13.23 1.28
C MET A 71 -4.73 -14.71 1.35
N THR A 72 -4.62 -15.35 0.19
CA THR A 72 -3.98 -16.65 0.09
C THR A 72 -2.53 -16.44 -0.30
N GLY A 73 -1.62 -16.60 0.67
CA GLY A 73 -0.18 -16.40 0.50
C GLY A 73 0.55 -16.43 1.84
N PRO A 74 1.90 -16.52 1.84
CA PRO A 74 2.71 -16.53 3.07
C PRO A 74 2.71 -15.17 3.79
N ASP A 75 2.59 -14.07 3.05
CA ASP A 75 2.54 -12.72 3.59
C ASP A 75 1.09 -12.27 3.73
N LYS A 76 0.70 -11.86 4.94
CA LYS A 76 -0.67 -11.45 5.28
C LYS A 76 -0.88 -9.94 5.31
N CYS A 77 0.17 -9.15 5.45
CA CYS A 77 0.02 -7.72 5.70
C CYS A 77 -0.07 -6.90 4.40
N CYS A 78 0.97 -6.91 3.56
CA CYS A 78 0.98 -6.15 2.31
C CYS A 78 1.96 -6.78 1.31
N SER A 79 1.50 -7.06 0.10
CA SER A 79 2.31 -7.66 -0.97
C SER A 79 2.51 -6.67 -2.12
N PRO A 80 3.62 -6.75 -2.87
CA PRO A 80 3.80 -5.94 -4.07
C PRO A 80 2.61 -6.09 -5.01
N ALA A 81 2.14 -4.97 -5.54
CA ALA A 81 1.07 -4.97 -6.54
C ALA A 81 1.54 -5.74 -7.80
N GLY A 82 0.71 -6.65 -8.30
CA GLY A 82 1.08 -7.54 -9.41
C GLY A 82 1.86 -8.80 -8.99
N ASN A 83 2.02 -9.08 -7.69
CA ASN A 83 2.48 -10.40 -7.26
C ASN A 83 1.38 -11.44 -7.51
N ASP A 84 1.56 -12.27 -8.54
CA ASP A 84 0.61 -13.30 -8.98
C ASP A 84 0.32 -14.37 -7.90
N ASP A 85 1.22 -14.52 -6.92
CA ASP A 85 1.03 -15.45 -5.80
C ASP A 85 0.09 -14.89 -4.72
N CYS A 86 -0.26 -13.60 -4.78
CA CYS A 86 -1.09 -12.91 -3.79
C CYS A 86 -2.47 -12.56 -4.36
N PHE A 87 -3.43 -13.46 -4.15
CA PHE A 87 -4.82 -13.24 -4.54
C PHE A 87 -5.74 -13.28 -3.33
N CYS A 88 -6.85 -12.55 -3.46
CA CYS A 88 -7.86 -12.46 -2.42
C CYS A 88 -8.97 -13.47 -2.66
N LYS A 89 -9.34 -14.18 -1.60
CA LYS A 89 -10.51 -15.06 -1.59
C LYS A 89 -11.54 -14.54 -0.62
N TYR A 90 -12.80 -14.63 -1.01
CA TYR A 90 -13.87 -14.38 -0.07
C TYR A 90 -13.91 -15.47 1.00
N HIS A 91 -14.03 -15.07 2.25
CA HIS A 91 -14.12 -15.90 3.43
C HIS A 91 -15.15 -15.31 4.38
N SER A 92 -16.19 -16.08 4.66
CA SER A 92 -17.20 -15.74 5.65
C SER A 92 -16.90 -16.44 6.97
N CYS A 93 -16.95 -15.69 8.08
CA CYS A 93 -16.95 -16.29 9.41
C CYS A 93 -18.20 -17.13 9.66
N GLN A 94 -18.11 -18.10 10.57
CA GLN A 94 -19.21 -19.05 10.82
C GLN A 94 -20.44 -18.40 11.47
N SER A 95 -20.25 -17.26 12.14
CA SER A 95 -21.28 -16.54 12.87
C SER A 95 -21.43 -15.12 12.34
N ASP A 96 -22.66 -14.64 12.21
CA ASP A 96 -22.96 -13.25 11.86
C ASP A 96 -22.53 -12.24 12.93
N LEU A 97 -22.17 -12.73 14.13
CA LEU A 97 -21.58 -11.91 15.20
C LEU A 97 -20.06 -11.80 15.09
N GLN A 98 -19.45 -12.44 14.09
CA GLN A 98 -18.01 -12.41 13.86
C GLN A 98 -17.66 -11.62 12.60
N GLU A 99 -16.45 -11.09 12.58
CA GLU A 99 -15.83 -10.43 11.44
C GLU A 99 -14.35 -10.82 11.36
N LEU A 100 -13.72 -10.55 10.22
CA LEU A 100 -12.28 -10.74 10.09
C LEU A 100 -11.51 -9.60 10.75
N ASP A 101 -10.45 -9.93 11.48
CA ASP A 101 -9.42 -8.98 11.92
C ASP A 101 -8.36 -8.74 10.82
N SER A 102 -7.36 -7.89 11.11
CA SER A 102 -6.28 -7.61 10.16
C SER A 102 -5.33 -8.79 9.92
N ASP A 103 -5.41 -9.83 10.74
CA ASP A 103 -4.63 -11.07 10.59
C ASP A 103 -5.42 -12.19 9.88
N TYR A 104 -6.62 -11.87 9.40
CA TYR A 104 -7.59 -12.76 8.76
C TYR A 104 -8.17 -13.83 9.69
N ASN A 105 -8.25 -13.56 10.99
CA ASN A 105 -8.94 -14.42 11.95
C ASN A 105 -10.38 -13.96 12.12
N CYS A 106 -11.29 -14.92 12.28
CA CYS A 106 -12.65 -14.63 12.71
C CYS A 106 -12.66 -14.32 14.20
N VAL A 107 -13.04 -13.09 14.52
CA VAL A 107 -13.15 -12.58 15.88
C VAL A 107 -14.52 -11.96 16.06
N ASP A 108 -14.94 -11.75 17.31
CA ASP A 108 -16.21 -11.10 17.58
C ASP A 108 -16.20 -9.66 17.02
N LYS A 109 -17.36 -9.26 16.49
CA LYS A 109 -17.59 -7.89 16.03
C LYS A 109 -17.42 -6.92 17.18
N CYS A 110 -16.95 -5.72 16.86
CA CYS A 110 -16.91 -4.65 17.82
C CYS A 110 -18.31 -4.34 18.36
N ASN A 111 -18.39 -4.02 19.65
CA ASN A 111 -19.65 -3.60 20.26
C ASN A 111 -20.21 -2.36 19.54
N PRO A 112 -21.54 -2.16 19.53
CA PRO A 112 -22.14 -0.95 18.97
C PRO A 112 -21.47 0.32 19.52
N GLY A 113 -21.08 1.23 18.62
CA GLY A 113 -20.31 2.44 18.96
C GLY A 113 -18.79 2.30 18.78
N TYR A 114 -18.29 1.11 18.47
CA TYR A 114 -16.88 0.84 18.21
C TYR A 114 -16.68 0.26 16.80
N TYR A 115 -15.49 0.43 16.25
CA TYR A 115 -15.09 -0.14 14.97
C TYR A 115 -13.64 -0.65 15.05
N ARG A 116 -13.26 -1.57 14.16
CA ARG A 116 -11.87 -2.01 14.03
C ARG A 116 -11.18 -1.20 12.91
N PRO A 117 -10.16 -0.37 13.22
CA PRO A 117 -9.40 0.34 12.20
C PRO A 117 -8.66 -0.60 11.26
N LEU A 118 -8.28 -0.08 10.09
CA LEU A 118 -7.46 -0.83 9.15
C LEU A 118 -6.08 -1.15 9.76
N GLY A 119 -5.67 -2.42 9.71
CA GLY A 119 -4.38 -2.87 10.24
C GLY A 119 -4.29 -2.92 11.77
N ARG A 120 -5.42 -2.85 12.48
CA ARG A 120 -5.51 -2.98 13.93
C ARG A 120 -6.40 -4.18 14.27
N ASN A 121 -6.07 -4.89 15.34
CA ASN A 121 -6.90 -5.97 15.88
C ASN A 121 -7.84 -5.49 17.00
N SER A 122 -7.59 -4.30 17.56
CA SER A 122 -8.41 -3.70 18.63
C SER A 122 -9.58 -2.89 18.07
N CYS A 123 -10.69 -2.89 18.81
CA CYS A 123 -11.82 -1.99 18.56
C CYS A 123 -11.53 -0.60 19.14
N GLU A 124 -11.87 0.44 18.39
CA GLU A 124 -11.72 1.85 18.75
C GLU A 124 -13.09 2.55 18.73
N ASP A 125 -13.25 3.58 19.56
CA ASP A 125 -14.50 4.35 19.65
C ASP A 125 -14.66 5.24 18.41
N ILE A 126 -15.84 5.20 17.80
CA ILE A 126 -16.21 5.97 16.61
C ILE A 126 -16.13 7.49 16.87
N GLN A 127 -16.25 7.94 18.12
CA GLN A 127 -16.23 9.36 18.49
C GLN A 127 -14.83 10.02 18.39
N ASN A 128 -13.75 9.23 18.25
CA ASN A 128 -12.36 9.73 18.25
C ASN A 128 -11.62 9.47 16.92
N SER A 129 -12.35 9.21 15.83
CA SER A 129 -11.82 8.76 14.52
C SER A 129 -11.72 9.86 13.48
#